data_AF-A0A812ZTD8-F1
#
_entry.id   AF-A0A812ZTD8-F1
#
_cell.length_a   1.000
_cell.length_b   1.000
_cell.length_c   1.000
_cell.angle_alpha   90.00
_cell.angle_beta   90.00
_cell.angle_gamma   90.00
#
_symmetry.space_group_name_H-M   'P 1'
#
loop_
_entity.id
_entity.type
_entity.pdbx_description
1 polymer ?
#
loop_
_entity_poly.entity_id
_entity_poly.type
_entity_poly.pdbx_seq_one_letter_code
_entity_poly.pdbx_strand_id
1 'polypeptide(L)'
;MEVDFLCAALQGLVLGGGLAMALLCDLRVLDHQSSLSLGNLSRGMVPCMLLSCHLLLSLSSAMDLYLTDDACTPAHWQAHVGDTVMPSTQQARAEAWALLAAAQLTRLAGLRMPIGVTASARFVEEAVALQLSLRCEPALTSLPVLCLEKEKKDKKEKKETEREREAVPGREAKGKGSVTYAGFRAALAALALVFVNFMAASPPFRLVAKWTAVYKTLSLSLQLRRCSRTIGVGCADRPRFEPRDFMSIMAKL
;
A
#
# COMPACT_ATOMS: atom_id res chain seq x y z
N MET A 1 16.33 -5.93 -19.30
CA MET A 1 15.65 -4.86 -18.54
C MET A 1 15.79 -5.18 -17.09
N GLU A 2 16.37 -4.26 -16.31
CA GLU A 2 16.36 -4.36 -14.86
C GLU A 2 14.94 -4.10 -14.37
N VAL A 3 14.44 -4.99 -13.50
CA VAL A 3 13.11 -4.87 -12.91
C VAL A 3 13.33 -4.32 -11.50
N ASP A 4 12.85 -3.11 -11.28
CA ASP A 4 13.00 -2.42 -10.01
C ASP A 4 11.88 -2.80 -9.07
N PHE A 5 12.25 -3.01 -7.81
CA PHE A 5 11.33 -3.39 -6.75
C PHE A 5 10.80 -2.13 -6.07
N LEU A 6 9.48 -1.96 -6.02
CA LEU A 6 8.80 -0.79 -5.47
C LEU A 6 8.08 -1.13 -4.18
N CYS A 7 8.40 -0.41 -3.11
CA CYS A 7 7.69 -0.51 -1.82
C CYS A 7 7.12 0.85 -1.42
N ALA A 8 5.82 0.91 -1.13
CA ALA A 8 5.12 2.11 -0.69
C ALA A 8 4.90 2.11 0.82
N ALA A 9 5.30 3.18 1.50
CA ALA A 9 4.90 3.46 2.88
C ALA A 9 3.70 4.42 2.88
N LEU A 10 2.52 3.90 3.21
CA LEU A 10 1.25 4.62 3.15
C LEU A 10 0.90 5.22 4.52
N GLN A 11 0.65 6.53 4.56
CA GLN A 11 0.41 7.29 5.79
C GLN A 11 -0.63 8.37 5.54
N GLY A 12 -1.41 8.72 6.58
CA GLY A 12 -2.45 9.74 6.45
C GLY A 12 -3.51 9.40 5.39
N LEU A 13 -4.03 10.41 4.71
CA LEU A 13 -5.02 10.23 3.65
C LEU A 13 -4.34 9.90 2.30
N VAL A 14 -4.60 8.72 1.77
CA VAL A 14 -4.13 8.24 0.47
C VAL A 14 -5.34 8.16 -0.47
N LEU A 15 -5.42 9.10 -1.41
CA LEU A 15 -6.63 9.35 -2.19
C LEU A 15 -6.35 9.38 -3.70
N GLY A 16 -7.26 8.81 -4.49
CA GLY A 16 -7.27 8.89 -5.95
C GLY A 16 -5.99 8.40 -6.59
N GLY A 17 -5.31 9.28 -7.35
CA GLY A 17 -4.04 8.94 -8.01
C GLY A 17 -2.95 8.48 -7.04
N GLY A 18 -2.94 8.96 -5.79
CA GLY A 18 -2.01 8.47 -4.78
C GLY A 18 -2.24 6.99 -4.42
N LEU A 19 -3.51 6.58 -4.36
CA LEU A 19 -3.88 5.18 -4.18
C LEU A 19 -3.58 4.36 -5.44
N ALA A 20 -3.86 4.89 -6.64
CA ALA A 20 -3.52 4.23 -7.90
C ALA A 20 -2.03 3.88 -7.97
N MET A 21 -1.18 4.85 -7.66
CA MET A 21 0.27 4.65 -7.66
C MET A 21 0.74 3.67 -6.60
N ALA A 22 0.10 3.66 -5.42
CA ALA A 22 0.40 2.67 -4.38
C ALA A 22 0.03 1.24 -4.80
N LEU A 23 -1.06 1.07 -5.55
CA LEU A 23 -1.51 -0.22 -6.07
C LEU A 23 -0.56 -0.80 -7.13
N LEU A 24 0.20 0.06 -7.82
CA LEU A 24 1.25 -0.37 -8.75
C LEU A 24 2.53 -0.82 -8.04
N CYS A 25 2.73 -0.51 -6.75
CA CYS A 25 3.90 -0.99 -6.02
C CYS A 25 3.85 -2.50 -5.76
N ASP A 26 5.02 -3.12 -5.61
CA ASP A 26 5.11 -4.54 -5.31
C ASP A 26 4.61 -4.86 -3.89
N LEU A 27 5.02 -4.02 -2.93
CA LEU A 27 4.60 -4.10 -1.54
C LEU A 27 4.08 -2.75 -1.04
N ARG A 28 3.13 -2.82 -0.11
CA ARG A 28 2.62 -1.66 0.63
C ARG A 28 2.76 -1.95 2.12
N VAL A 29 3.16 -0.93 2.86
CA VAL A 29 3.17 -0.92 4.32
C VAL A 29 2.36 0.28 4.78
N LEU A 30 1.29 0.02 5.51
CA LEU A 30 0.34 1.05 5.95
C LEU A 30 0.65 1.46 7.39
N ASP A 31 0.44 2.73 7.71
CA ASP A 31 0.25 3.18 9.08
C ASP A 31 -1.20 2.89 9.54
N HIS A 32 -1.38 2.52 10.80
CA HIS A 32 -2.70 2.23 11.39
C HIS A 32 -3.68 3.43 11.36
N GLN A 33 -3.18 4.66 11.25
CA GLN A 33 -4.01 5.87 11.11
C GLN A 33 -4.24 6.29 9.65
N SER A 34 -3.72 5.51 8.68
CA SER A 34 -3.93 5.85 7.27
C SER A 34 -5.39 5.62 6.86
N SER A 35 -5.80 6.28 5.79
CA SER A 35 -7.15 6.20 5.23
C SER A 35 -7.03 6.16 3.72
N LEU A 36 -7.64 5.16 3.10
CA LEU A 36 -7.53 4.88 1.66
C LEU A 36 -8.87 5.15 1.01
N SER A 37 -8.93 6.05 0.02
CA SER A 37 -10.19 6.37 -0.66
C SER A 37 -9.94 6.58 -2.16
N LEU A 38 -10.96 6.32 -2.98
CA LEU A 38 -10.88 6.60 -4.41
C LEU A 38 -10.97 8.12 -4.66
N GLY A 39 -11.82 8.84 -3.92
CA GLY A 39 -11.97 10.29 -4.02
C GLY A 39 -12.47 10.78 -5.37
N ASN A 40 -13.05 9.88 -6.18
CA ASN A 40 -13.44 10.17 -7.56
C ASN A 40 -14.90 10.63 -7.62
N LEU A 41 -15.77 9.98 -6.85
CA LEU A 41 -17.21 10.24 -6.88
C LEU A 41 -17.55 11.63 -6.35
N SER A 42 -16.92 12.05 -5.25
CA SER A 42 -17.07 13.40 -4.66
C SER A 42 -16.69 14.54 -5.62
N ARG A 43 -15.98 14.24 -6.70
CA ARG A 43 -15.52 15.19 -7.73
C ARG A 43 -16.21 15.00 -9.07
N GLY A 44 -17.17 14.08 -9.19
CA GLY A 44 -17.81 13.74 -10.45
C GLY A 44 -16.85 13.12 -11.47
N MET A 45 -15.78 12.46 -10.99
CA MET A 45 -14.76 11.83 -11.83
C MET A 45 -14.89 10.31 -11.80
N VAL A 46 -14.42 9.66 -12.87
CA VAL A 46 -14.24 8.21 -12.91
C VAL A 46 -12.83 7.83 -12.44
N PRO A 47 -12.60 6.60 -11.94
CA PRO A 47 -11.28 6.17 -11.54
C PRO A 47 -10.36 6.08 -12.76
N CYS A 48 -9.34 6.93 -12.78
CA CYS A 48 -8.29 6.93 -13.79
C CYS A 48 -7.16 5.97 -13.40
N MET A 49 -6.11 5.90 -14.23
CA MET A 49 -4.90 5.10 -13.96
C MET A 49 -5.17 3.61 -13.72
N LEU A 50 -6.16 3.08 -14.46
CA LEU A 50 -6.58 1.69 -14.35
C LEU A 50 -6.89 1.26 -12.91
N LEU A 51 -7.27 2.20 -12.04
CA LEU A 51 -7.46 1.93 -10.62
C LEU A 51 -8.55 0.87 -10.40
N SER A 52 -9.59 0.86 -11.25
CA SER A 52 -10.62 -0.19 -11.26
C SER A 52 -10.06 -1.59 -11.58
N CYS A 53 -8.99 -1.69 -12.37
CA CYS A 53 -8.35 -2.96 -12.72
C CYS A 53 -7.32 -3.42 -11.68
N HIS A 54 -6.78 -2.49 -10.88
CA HIS A 54 -5.70 -2.75 -9.93
C HIS A 54 -6.14 -2.78 -8.47
N LEU A 55 -7.43 -2.57 -8.19
CA LEU A 55 -7.97 -2.76 -6.84
C LEU A 55 -7.81 -4.23 -6.43
N LEU A 56 -7.03 -4.45 -5.37
CA LEU A 56 -6.74 -5.77 -4.81
C LEU A 56 -7.87 -6.32 -3.92
N LEU A 57 -9.02 -5.63 -3.91
CA LEU A 57 -10.19 -5.99 -3.12
C LEU A 57 -11.08 -6.97 -3.90
N SER A 58 -11.97 -7.65 -3.18
CA SER A 58 -13.08 -8.39 -3.82
C SER A 58 -13.94 -7.43 -4.64
N LEU A 59 -14.60 -7.93 -5.70
CA LEU A 59 -15.46 -7.09 -6.54
C LEU A 59 -16.51 -6.34 -5.72
N SER A 60 -17.14 -6.99 -4.74
CA SER A 60 -18.13 -6.33 -3.86
C SER A 60 -17.50 -5.21 -3.05
N SER A 61 -16.37 -5.45 -2.38
CA SER A 61 -15.69 -4.42 -1.58
C SER A 61 -15.15 -3.28 -2.45
N ALA A 62 -14.67 -3.58 -3.65
CA ALA A 62 -14.24 -2.58 -4.62
C ALA A 62 -15.41 -1.72 -5.12
N MET A 63 -16.57 -2.34 -5.37
CA MET A 63 -17.79 -1.64 -5.76
C MET A 63 -18.35 -0.78 -4.64
N ASP A 64 -18.34 -1.25 -3.39
CA ASP A 64 -18.75 -0.46 -2.22
C ASP A 64 -17.86 0.79 -2.11
N LEU A 65 -16.54 0.60 -2.14
CA LEU A 65 -15.58 1.71 -2.11
C LEU A 65 -15.79 2.71 -3.26
N TYR A 66 -16.19 2.22 -4.44
CA TYR A 66 -16.44 3.04 -5.61
C TYR A 66 -17.76 3.83 -5.53
N LEU A 67 -18.83 3.20 -5.07
CA LEU A 67 -20.17 3.78 -5.05
C LEU A 67 -20.42 4.69 -3.84
N THR A 68 -19.72 4.49 -2.73
CA THR A 68 -19.87 5.34 -1.54
C THR A 68 -18.79 6.41 -1.40
N ASP A 69 -17.65 6.26 -2.11
CA ASP A 69 -16.43 7.08 -1.92
C ASP A 69 -15.87 7.02 -0.49
N ASP A 70 -16.32 6.05 0.31
CA ASP A 70 -15.91 5.92 1.70
C ASP A 70 -14.40 5.66 1.85
N ALA A 71 -13.88 6.01 3.01
CA ALA A 71 -12.53 5.67 3.39
C ALA A 71 -12.43 4.20 3.83
N CYS A 72 -11.59 3.42 3.15
CA CYS A 72 -11.14 2.13 3.61
C CYS A 72 -10.11 2.29 4.74
N THR A 73 -10.39 1.64 5.87
CA THR A 73 -9.49 1.64 7.03
C THR A 73 -8.33 0.65 6.83
N PRO A 74 -7.18 0.84 7.49
CA PRO A 74 -6.03 -0.06 7.33
C PRO A 74 -6.34 -1.48 7.81
N ALA A 75 -7.19 -1.62 8.83
CA ALA A 75 -7.64 -2.93 9.32
C ALA A 75 -8.49 -3.68 8.27
N HIS A 76 -9.42 -2.98 7.61
CA HIS A 76 -10.20 -3.55 6.52
C HIS A 76 -9.28 -3.92 5.35
N TRP A 77 -8.37 -3.02 4.97
CA TRP A 77 -7.39 -3.28 3.92
C TRP A 77 -6.55 -4.52 4.18
N GLN A 78 -5.99 -4.64 5.39
CA GLN A 78 -5.18 -5.79 5.79
C GLN A 78 -5.96 -7.10 5.71
N ALA A 79 -7.23 -7.10 6.13
CA ALA A 79 -8.07 -8.29 6.11
C ALA A 79 -8.37 -8.80 4.69
N HIS A 80 -8.47 -7.89 3.70
CA HIS A 80 -8.83 -8.24 2.32
C HIS A 80 -7.64 -8.37 1.37
N VAL A 81 -6.60 -7.57 1.55
CA VAL A 81 -5.43 -7.50 0.66
C VAL A 81 -4.22 -8.23 1.23
N GLY A 82 -4.10 -8.29 2.56
CA GLY A 82 -2.96 -8.94 3.23
C GLY A 82 -1.70 -8.08 3.34
N ASP A 83 -1.78 -6.78 3.02
CA ASP A 83 -0.65 -5.86 3.23
C ASP A 83 -0.40 -5.59 4.72
N THR A 84 0.84 -5.26 5.06
CA THR A 84 1.26 -5.08 6.46
C THR A 84 0.82 -3.72 7.00
N VAL A 85 0.24 -3.70 8.20
CA VAL A 85 -0.13 -2.47 8.93
C VAL A 85 0.78 -2.31 10.15
N MET A 86 1.31 -1.10 10.32
CA MET A 86 2.24 -0.73 11.38
C MET A 86 1.58 0.22 12.39
N PRO A 87 1.91 0.10 13.69
CA PRO A 87 1.36 0.97 14.76
C PRO A 87 1.71 2.46 14.67
N SER A 88 2.59 2.88 13.76
CA SER A 88 2.91 4.29 13.58
C SER A 88 3.48 4.56 12.19
N THR A 89 3.35 5.81 11.72
CA THR A 89 3.97 6.29 10.49
C THR A 89 5.48 6.03 10.44
N GLN A 90 6.20 6.23 11.56
CA GLN A 90 7.65 6.01 11.62
C GLN A 90 8.00 4.52 11.42
N GLN A 91 7.25 3.62 12.04
CA GLN A 91 7.43 2.18 11.87
C GLN A 91 7.05 1.72 10.45
N ALA A 92 5.98 2.26 9.85
CA ALA A 92 5.62 1.98 8.46
C ALA A 92 6.76 2.30 7.48
N ARG A 93 7.41 3.46 7.65
CA ARG A 93 8.56 3.86 6.83
C ARG A 93 9.79 2.99 7.08
N ALA A 94 10.09 2.69 8.35
CA ALA A 94 11.23 1.85 8.71
C ALA A 94 11.09 0.43 8.13
N GLU A 95 9.89 -0.15 8.22
CA GLU A 95 9.57 -1.46 7.66
C GLU A 95 9.66 -1.47 6.13
N ALA A 96 9.07 -0.47 5.46
CA ALA A 96 9.17 -0.35 4.01
C ALA A 96 10.63 -0.26 3.53
N TRP A 97 11.47 0.49 4.25
CA TRP A 97 12.92 0.54 3.97
C TRP A 97 13.61 -0.81 4.19
N ALA A 98 13.28 -1.51 5.28
CA ALA A 98 13.84 -2.83 5.56
C ALA A 98 13.47 -3.85 4.47
N LEU A 99 12.21 -3.85 4.00
CA LEU A 99 11.74 -4.70 2.91
C LEU A 99 12.46 -4.40 1.59
N LEU A 100 12.64 -3.12 1.27
CA LEU A 100 13.38 -2.71 0.07
C LEU A 100 14.86 -3.12 0.14
N ALA A 101 15.53 -2.92 1.28
CA ALA A 101 16.91 -3.36 1.48
C ALA A 101 17.04 -4.89 1.38
N ALA A 102 16.10 -5.65 1.96
CA ALA A 102 16.06 -7.10 1.86
C ALA A 102 15.85 -7.57 0.42
N ALA A 103 14.97 -6.92 -0.34
CA ALA A 103 14.75 -7.22 -1.76
C ALA A 103 16.00 -6.95 -2.60
N GLN A 104 16.71 -5.85 -2.34
CA GLN A 104 17.98 -5.54 -3.02
C GLN A 104 19.06 -6.58 -2.72
N LEU A 105 19.23 -6.99 -1.45
CA LEU A 105 20.17 -8.05 -1.09
C LEU A 105 19.82 -9.38 -1.73
N THR A 106 18.53 -9.72 -1.78
CA THR A 106 18.04 -10.96 -2.43
C THR A 106 18.35 -10.95 -3.92
N ARG A 107 18.19 -9.80 -4.58
CA ARG A 107 18.56 -9.59 -5.99
C ARG A 107 20.07 -9.73 -6.20
N LEU A 108 20.89 -9.13 -5.35
CA LEU A 108 22.36 -9.27 -5.42
C LEU A 108 22.83 -10.72 -5.19
N ALA A 109 22.10 -11.49 -4.39
CA ALA A 109 22.33 -12.91 -4.19
C ALA A 109 21.87 -13.79 -5.38
N GLY A 110 21.34 -13.20 -6.45
CA GLY A 110 20.84 -13.94 -7.62
C GLY A 110 19.56 -14.74 -7.35
N LEU A 111 18.91 -14.52 -6.21
CA LEU A 111 17.65 -15.16 -5.86
C LEU A 111 16.50 -14.42 -6.55
N ARG A 112 15.70 -15.15 -7.33
CA ARG A 112 14.47 -14.59 -7.91
C ARG A 112 13.45 -14.39 -6.81
N MET A 113 13.09 -13.13 -6.58
CA MET A 113 11.88 -12.80 -5.83
C MET A 113 10.67 -13.27 -6.65
N PRO A 114 9.70 -13.99 -6.05
CA PRO A 114 8.50 -14.47 -6.75
C PRO A 114 7.49 -13.35 -7.08
N ILE A 115 7.94 -12.11 -7.22
CA ILE A 115 7.10 -10.92 -7.25
C ILE A 115 6.91 -10.44 -8.69
N GLY A 116 5.67 -10.05 -9.01
CA GLY A 116 5.17 -9.78 -10.36
C GLY A 116 6.02 -8.79 -11.14
N VAL A 117 6.60 -9.28 -12.23
CA VAL A 117 7.76 -8.72 -12.95
C VAL A 117 7.43 -7.46 -13.79
N THR A 118 6.41 -6.66 -13.48
CA THR A 118 5.98 -5.55 -14.36
C THR A 118 5.53 -4.27 -13.67
N ALA A 119 5.61 -4.18 -12.34
CA ALA A 119 5.16 -3.03 -11.56
C ALA A 119 5.89 -1.72 -11.94
N SER A 120 7.23 -1.74 -11.99
CA SER A 120 8.02 -0.51 -12.17
C SER A 120 7.89 0.13 -13.56
N ALA A 121 7.93 -0.66 -14.62
CA ALA A 121 7.78 -0.14 -15.98
C ALA A 121 6.39 0.48 -16.17
N ARG A 122 5.34 -0.18 -15.68
CA ARG A 122 3.97 0.35 -15.71
C ARG A 122 3.82 1.59 -14.84
N PHE A 123 4.40 1.60 -13.65
CA PHE A 123 4.42 2.79 -12.78
C PHE A 123 5.02 4.00 -13.49
N VAL A 124 6.14 3.81 -14.20
CA VAL A 124 6.78 4.88 -14.98
C VAL A 124 5.87 5.30 -16.14
N GLU A 125 5.30 4.37 -16.90
CA GLU A 125 4.39 4.67 -18.00
C GLU A 125 3.17 5.47 -17.53
N GLU A 126 2.54 5.06 -16.42
CA GLU A 126 1.39 5.75 -15.86
C GLU A 126 1.76 7.11 -15.26
N ALA A 127 2.91 7.22 -14.58
CA ALA A 127 3.42 8.49 -14.07
C ALA A 127 3.68 9.48 -15.22
N VAL A 128 4.24 9.02 -16.34
CA VAL A 128 4.47 9.82 -17.54
C VAL A 128 3.14 10.22 -18.18
N ALA A 129 2.19 9.29 -18.32
CA ALA A 129 0.86 9.58 -18.86
C ALA A 129 0.11 10.64 -18.03
N LEU A 130 0.22 10.59 -16.70
CA LEU A 130 -0.31 11.61 -15.80
C LEU A 130 0.35 12.97 -16.03
N GLN A 131 1.69 13.03 -16.08
CA GLN A 131 2.41 14.29 -16.31
C GLN A 131 2.03 14.92 -17.64
N LEU A 132 1.84 14.12 -18.69
CA LEU A 132 1.39 14.60 -19.99
C LEU A 132 -0.05 15.11 -19.93
N SER A 133 -0.94 14.41 -19.24
CA SER A 133 -2.34 14.82 -19.06
C SER A 133 -2.48 16.16 -18.33
N LEU A 134 -1.64 16.40 -17.31
CA LEU A 134 -1.62 17.67 -16.57
C LEU A 134 -1.11 18.84 -17.42
N ARG A 135 -0.27 18.58 -18.42
CA ARG A 135 0.26 19.61 -19.34
C ARG A 135 -0.73 20.01 -20.44
N CYS A 136 -1.86 19.32 -20.58
CA CYS A 136 -2.89 19.66 -21.57
C CYS A 136 -3.79 20.83 -21.16
N GLU A 137 -3.62 21.43 -19.98
CA GLU A 137 -4.41 22.59 -19.52
C GLU A 137 -4.49 23.77 -20.52
N PRO A 138 -3.44 24.15 -21.26
CA PRO A 138 -3.54 25.28 -22.21
C PRO A 138 -4.51 25.01 -23.37
N ALA A 139 -4.75 23.74 -23.72
CA ALA A 139 -5.66 23.36 -24.81
C ALA A 139 -7.13 23.27 -24.34
N LEU A 140 -7.38 23.11 -23.04
CA LEU A 140 -8.71 23.04 -22.47
C LEU A 140 -9.26 24.41 -22.04
N THR A 141 -8.39 25.41 -21.87
CA THR A 141 -8.80 26.78 -21.50
C THR A 141 -9.56 27.51 -22.63
N SER A 142 -9.47 27.03 -23.87
CA SER A 142 -10.18 27.58 -25.02
C SER A 142 -11.56 26.96 -25.27
N LEU A 143 -11.91 25.88 -24.58
CA LEU A 143 -13.25 25.31 -24.69
C LEU A 143 -14.23 26.19 -23.91
N PRO A 144 -15.38 26.56 -24.50
CA PRO A 144 -16.40 27.32 -23.81
C PRO A 144 -16.87 26.50 -22.62
N VAL A 145 -16.43 26.88 -21.42
CA VAL A 145 -16.97 26.36 -20.17
C VAL A 145 -18.46 26.67 -20.21
N LEU A 146 -19.29 25.62 -20.29
CA LEU A 146 -20.72 25.72 -20.04
C LEU A 146 -20.89 26.11 -18.57
N CYS A 147 -20.71 27.39 -18.30
CA CYS A 147 -20.97 27.99 -17.00
C CYS A 147 -22.44 27.73 -16.68
N LEU A 148 -22.67 26.82 -15.73
CA LEU A 148 -23.94 26.72 -15.02
C LEU A 148 -24.10 28.01 -14.20
N GLU A 149 -24.51 29.11 -14.86
CA GLU A 149 -24.65 30.44 -14.27
C GLU A 149 -25.80 30.54 -13.24
N LYS A 150 -26.55 29.47 -12.99
CA LYS A 150 -27.75 29.54 -12.15
C LYS A 150 -27.52 29.45 -10.62
N GLU A 151 -26.38 28.96 -10.12
CA GLU A 151 -26.20 28.78 -8.66
C GLU A 151 -25.55 29.96 -7.92
N LYS A 152 -25.00 30.95 -8.62
CA LYS A 152 -24.30 32.08 -7.95
C LYS A 152 -25.24 33.14 -7.38
N LYS A 153 -26.52 33.15 -7.76
CA LYS A 153 -27.48 34.16 -7.27
C LYS A 153 -27.96 33.86 -5.84
N ASP A 154 -28.12 32.59 -5.48
CA ASP A 154 -28.72 32.21 -4.18
C ASP A 154 -27.72 32.19 -3.02
N LYS A 155 -26.41 32.05 -3.30
CA LYS A 155 -25.37 32.12 -2.25
C LYS A 155 -24.98 33.53 -1.82
N LYS A 156 -25.35 34.56 -2.60
CA LYS A 156 -25.01 35.96 -2.24
C LYS A 156 -25.94 36.51 -1.16
N GLU A 157 -27.23 36.15 -1.16
CA GLU A 157 -28.17 36.61 -0.14
C GLU A 157 -27.92 35.97 1.24
N LYS A 158 -27.45 34.72 1.30
CA LYS A 158 -27.25 34.03 2.58
C LYS A 158 -26.01 34.49 3.36
N LYS A 159 -25.06 35.18 2.71
CA LYS A 159 -23.80 35.60 3.33
C LYS A 159 -23.86 37.01 3.97
N GLU A 160 -24.89 37.78 3.68
CA GLU A 160 -25.11 39.09 4.34
C GLU A 160 -25.77 38.93 5.71
N THR A 161 -26.57 37.89 5.93
CA THR A 161 -27.28 37.69 7.21
C THR A 161 -26.41 37.13 8.35
N GLU A 162 -25.25 36.54 8.03
CA GLU A 162 -24.38 35.89 9.04
C GLU A 162 -23.24 36.80 9.53
N ARG A 163 -22.99 37.94 8.86
CA ARG A 163 -21.92 38.88 9.22
C ARG A 163 -22.25 39.84 10.37
N GLU A 164 -23.48 39.84 10.88
CA GLU A 164 -23.87 40.69 12.03
C GLU A 164 -23.74 40.01 13.40
N ARG A 165 -23.35 38.72 13.49
CA ARG A 165 -23.42 37.98 14.78
C ARG A 165 -22.12 37.62 15.47
N GLU A 166 -20.94 37.86 14.90
CA GLU A 166 -19.69 37.42 15.56
C GLU A 166 -18.63 38.52 15.61
N ALA A 167 -18.76 39.41 16.59
CA ALA A 167 -17.68 40.26 17.08
C ALA A 167 -17.46 39.99 18.58
N VAL A 168 -16.54 39.07 18.91
CA VAL A 168 -16.00 38.90 20.26
C VAL A 168 -14.46 38.87 20.17
N PRO A 169 -13.74 39.76 20.87
CA PRO A 169 -12.29 39.80 20.83
C PRO A 169 -11.64 38.98 21.96
N GLY A 170 -10.52 38.35 21.64
CA GLY A 170 -9.40 38.18 22.57
C GLY A 170 -9.07 36.75 22.99
N ARG A 171 -7.90 36.25 22.56
CA ARG A 171 -6.97 35.49 23.42
C ARG A 171 -5.56 35.47 22.83
N GLU A 172 -4.60 35.69 23.72
CA GLU A 172 -3.18 35.94 23.50
C GLU A 172 -2.40 34.68 23.08
N ALA A 173 -1.46 34.85 22.15
CA ALA A 173 -0.58 33.82 21.65
C ALA A 173 0.63 33.59 22.58
N LYS A 174 0.80 32.36 23.08
CA LYS A 174 1.98 31.93 23.84
C LYS A 174 3.06 31.33 22.93
N GLY A 175 4.24 31.96 22.98
CA GLY A 175 5.61 31.41 22.96
C GLY A 175 5.95 30.20 22.07
N LYS A 176 6.69 30.47 21.00
CA LYS A 176 7.46 29.45 20.25
C LYS A 176 8.76 29.14 20.99
N GLY A 177 8.89 27.92 21.51
CA GLY A 177 10.17 27.37 21.98
C GLY A 177 10.98 26.87 20.79
N SER A 178 12.19 27.41 20.59
CA SER A 178 13.14 26.94 19.58
C SER A 178 13.85 25.68 20.10
N VAL A 179 13.68 24.58 19.37
CA VAL A 179 14.44 23.34 19.60
C VAL A 179 15.85 23.54 19.04
N THR A 180 16.85 23.59 19.91
CA THR A 180 18.25 23.71 19.51
C THR A 180 18.79 22.38 18.99
N TYR A 181 19.53 22.45 17.90
CA TYR A 181 20.10 21.32 17.13
C TYR A 181 20.97 20.37 17.97
N ALA A 182 21.47 20.82 19.12
CA ALA A 182 22.24 20.03 20.07
C ALA A 182 21.41 18.91 20.73
N GLY A 183 20.13 19.15 21.03
CA GLY A 183 19.25 18.15 21.65
C GLY A 183 18.94 16.97 20.72
N PHE A 184 18.88 17.22 19.40
CA PHE A 184 18.61 16.19 18.41
C PHE A 184 19.79 15.22 18.21
N ARG A 185 21.04 15.71 18.26
CA ARG A 185 22.23 14.85 18.16
C ARG A 185 22.41 13.96 19.40
N ALA A 186 22.10 14.47 20.59
CA ALA A 186 22.14 13.67 21.82
C ALA A 186 21.09 12.54 21.81
N ALA A 187 19.88 12.83 21.32
CA ALA A 187 18.81 11.82 21.17
C ALA A 187 19.19 10.71 20.16
N LEU A 188 19.81 11.07 19.03
CA LEU A 188 20.29 10.10 18.04
C LEU A 188 21.43 9.22 18.56
N ALA A 189 22.37 9.77 19.32
CA ALA A 189 23.46 9.00 19.91
C ALA A 189 22.95 7.99 20.96
N ALA A 190 21.95 8.38 21.76
CA ALA A 190 21.31 7.49 22.72
C ALA A 190 20.56 6.34 22.03
N LEU A 191 19.86 6.61 20.93
CA LEU A 191 19.17 5.60 20.12
C LEU A 191 20.14 4.60 19.47
N ALA A 192 21.29 5.07 18.97
CA ALA A 192 22.32 4.20 18.40
C ALA A 192 22.92 3.25 19.45
N LEU A 193 23.16 3.73 20.68
CA LEU A 193 23.65 2.91 21.78
C LEU A 193 22.64 1.85 22.24
N VAL A 194 21.35 2.18 22.27
CA VAL A 194 20.27 1.21 22.56
C VAL A 194 20.20 0.15 21.47
N PHE A 195 20.37 0.53 20.20
CA PHE A 195 20.34 -0.41 19.08
C PHE A 195 21.52 -1.38 19.07
N VAL A 196 22.73 -0.88 19.34
CA VAL A 196 23.94 -1.74 19.46
C VAL A 196 23.82 -2.69 20.64
N ASN A 197 23.33 -2.23 21.79
CA ASN A 197 23.10 -3.10 22.96
C ASN A 197 21.98 -4.12 22.73
N PHE A 198 20.92 -3.76 22.00
CA PHE A 198 19.83 -4.68 21.63
C PHE A 198 20.31 -5.79 20.68
N MET A 199 21.17 -5.44 19.73
CA MET A 199 21.82 -6.40 18.83
C MET A 199 22.81 -7.30 19.56
N ALA A 200 23.51 -6.79 20.59
CA ALA A 200 24.43 -7.57 21.41
C ALA A 200 23.73 -8.48 22.44
N ALA A 201 22.54 -8.09 22.93
CA ALA A 201 21.81 -8.81 23.97
C ALA A 201 20.86 -9.90 23.44
N SER A 202 20.63 -9.96 22.12
CA SER A 202 19.72 -10.93 21.50
C SER A 202 20.49 -12.14 20.96
N PRO A 203 20.40 -13.34 21.55
CA PRO A 203 21.10 -14.51 21.03
C PRO A 203 20.53 -14.90 19.65
N PRO A 204 21.39 -15.23 18.65
CA PRO A 204 21.00 -15.43 17.25
C PRO A 204 20.11 -16.67 16.99
N PHE A 205 19.69 -17.41 18.01
CA PHE A 205 19.12 -18.74 17.83
C PHE A 205 17.58 -18.84 17.74
N ARG A 206 16.81 -17.82 18.13
CA ARG A 206 15.33 -17.96 18.18
C ARG A 206 14.58 -17.49 16.94
N LEU A 207 15.09 -16.52 16.18
CA LEU A 207 14.46 -16.15 14.90
C LEU A 207 14.83 -17.13 13.77
N VAL A 208 16.08 -17.62 13.74
CA VAL A 208 16.53 -18.58 12.72
C VAL A 208 15.77 -19.91 12.81
N ALA A 209 15.40 -20.36 14.02
CA ALA A 209 14.62 -21.59 14.22
C ALA A 209 13.19 -21.52 13.64
N LYS A 210 12.51 -20.37 13.78
CA LYS A 210 11.17 -20.19 13.19
C LYS A 210 11.23 -20.08 11.66
N TRP A 211 12.25 -19.40 11.13
CA TRP A 211 12.43 -19.28 9.68
C TRP A 211 12.87 -20.60 9.02
N THR A 212 13.72 -21.39 9.66
CA THR A 212 14.14 -22.71 9.14
C THR A 212 13.02 -23.75 9.15
N ALA A 213 12.09 -23.69 10.11
CA ALA A 213 10.90 -24.54 10.11
C ALA A 213 9.98 -24.23 8.92
N VAL A 214 9.70 -22.94 8.65
CA VAL A 214 8.90 -22.51 7.49
C VAL A 214 9.59 -22.87 6.17
N TYR A 215 10.92 -22.75 6.10
CA TYR A 215 11.70 -23.11 4.91
C TYR A 215 11.72 -24.62 4.64
N LYS A 216 11.80 -25.47 5.68
CA LYS A 216 11.72 -26.92 5.53
C LYS A 216 10.36 -27.37 4.99
N THR A 217 9.27 -26.78 5.46
CA THR A 217 7.91 -27.11 5.00
C THR A 217 7.66 -26.68 3.54
N LEU A 218 8.21 -25.52 3.13
CA LEU A 218 8.16 -25.05 1.75
C LEU A 218 9.06 -25.87 0.80
N SER A 219 10.23 -26.32 1.28
CA SER A 219 11.13 -27.17 0.50
C SER A 219 10.54 -28.57 0.25
N LEU A 220 9.90 -29.18 1.27
CA LEU A 220 9.24 -30.48 1.13
C LEU A 220 8.06 -30.45 0.14
N SER A 221 7.25 -29.39 0.19
CA SER A 221 6.11 -29.21 -0.74
C SER A 221 6.57 -28.97 -2.18
N LEU A 222 7.73 -28.32 -2.38
CA LEU A 222 8.36 -28.16 -3.70
C LEU A 222 9.02 -29.46 -4.21
N GLN A 223 9.60 -30.28 -3.33
CA GLN A 223 10.17 -31.59 -3.72
C GLN A 223 9.08 -32.60 -4.10
N LEU A 224 7.94 -32.60 -3.41
CA LEU A 224 6.78 -33.44 -3.76
C LEU A 224 6.18 -33.05 -5.12
N ARG A 225 6.18 -31.75 -5.47
CA ARG A 225 5.76 -31.29 -6.81
C ARG A 225 6.77 -31.63 -7.91
N ARG A 226 8.06 -31.77 -7.59
CA ARG A 226 9.10 -32.20 -8.56
C ARG A 226 9.07 -33.71 -8.82
N CYS A 227 8.79 -34.54 -7.81
CA CYS A 227 8.67 -35.99 -8.01
C CYS A 227 7.48 -36.39 -8.90
N SER A 228 6.41 -35.59 -8.95
CA SER A 228 5.29 -35.81 -9.87
C SER A 228 5.59 -35.46 -11.34
N ARG A 229 6.73 -34.81 -11.64
CA ARG A 229 7.09 -34.40 -13.01
C ARG A 229 8.17 -35.24 -13.68
N THR A 230 8.85 -36.14 -12.96
CA THR A 230 9.94 -36.97 -13.51
C THR A 230 9.56 -38.42 -13.79
N ILE A 231 8.33 -38.85 -13.50
CA ILE A 231 7.82 -40.15 -13.94
C ILE A 231 7.08 -39.93 -15.26
N GLY A 232 7.84 -39.96 -16.35
CA GLY A 232 7.29 -40.10 -17.70
C GLY A 232 6.76 -41.51 -17.88
N VAL A 233 5.45 -41.68 -17.73
CA VAL A 233 4.73 -42.87 -18.20
C VAL A 233 3.61 -42.41 -19.11
N GLY A 234 3.55 -43.06 -20.26
CA GLY A 234 2.74 -42.69 -21.41
C GLY A 234 1.25 -42.61 -21.14
N CYS A 235 0.61 -41.91 -22.08
CA CYS A 235 -0.82 -41.70 -22.20
C CYS A 235 -1.57 -43.03 -22.33
N ALA A 236 -2.29 -43.46 -21.29
CA ALA A 236 -3.54 -44.22 -21.34
C ALA A 236 -4.16 -44.26 -19.93
N ASP A 237 -5.45 -43.94 -19.84
CA ASP A 237 -6.32 -44.05 -18.66
C ASP A 237 -5.99 -43.21 -17.41
N ARG A 238 -6.68 -42.07 -17.28
CA ARG A 238 -6.76 -41.33 -16.00
C ARG A 238 -7.84 -41.98 -15.11
N PRO A 239 -7.53 -42.46 -13.90
CA PRO A 239 -8.57 -42.75 -12.92
C PRO A 239 -9.19 -41.44 -12.42
N ARG A 240 -10.52 -41.42 -12.32
CA ARG A 240 -11.24 -40.31 -11.65
C ARG A 240 -10.90 -40.35 -10.16
N PHE A 241 -10.37 -39.24 -9.66
CA PHE A 241 -10.14 -39.03 -8.24
C PHE A 241 -11.49 -38.71 -7.58
N GLU A 242 -12.00 -39.62 -6.75
CA GLU A 242 -13.20 -39.41 -5.96
C GLU A 242 -12.86 -38.62 -4.67
N PRO A 243 -13.68 -37.65 -4.23
CA PRO A 243 -13.39 -36.78 -3.08
C PRO A 243 -13.25 -37.49 -1.72
N ARG A 244 -13.50 -38.80 -1.65
CA ARG A 244 -13.49 -39.57 -0.39
C ARG A 244 -12.08 -39.88 0.14
N ASP A 245 -11.07 -39.91 -0.72
CA ASP A 245 -9.72 -40.31 -0.31
C ASP A 245 -8.96 -39.20 0.45
N PHE A 246 -9.41 -37.94 0.33
CA PHE A 246 -8.78 -36.81 1.01
C PHE A 246 -9.05 -36.79 2.52
N MET A 247 -10.23 -37.27 2.95
CA MET A 247 -10.62 -37.29 4.36
C MET A 247 -9.92 -38.39 5.17
N SER A 248 -9.52 -39.50 4.54
CA SER A 248 -8.81 -40.60 5.23
C SER A 248 -7.37 -40.24 5.63
N ILE A 249 -6.77 -39.25 4.95
CA ILE A 249 -5.38 -38.83 5.21
C ILE A 249 -5.33 -37.81 6.36
N MET A 250 -6.37 -36.97 6.49
CA MET A 250 -6.47 -35.99 7.58
C MET A 250 -6.84 -36.61 8.94
N ALA A 251 -7.37 -37.84 8.97
CA ALA A 251 -7.74 -38.53 10.20
C ALA A 251 -6.58 -39.31 10.88
N LYS A 252 -5.37 -39.26 10.31
CA LYS A 252 -4.17 -39.94 10.86
C LYS A 252 -3.02 -38.99 11.23
N LEU A 253 -3.29 -37.67 11.23
CA LEU A 253 -2.42 -36.62 11.76
C LEU A 253 -3.10 -35.98 12.96
#